data_AF-A0A3D4SYK2-F1
#
_entry.id   AF-A0A3D4SYK2-F1
#
_cell.length_a   1.000
_cell.length_b   1.000
_cell.length_c   1.000
_cell.angle_alpha   90.00
_cell.angle_beta   90.00
_cell.angle_gamma   90.00
#
_symmetry.space_group_name_H-M   'P 1'
#
loop_
_entity.id
_entity.type
_entity.pdbx_description
1 polymer ?
#
loop_
_entity_poly.entity_id
_entity_poly.type
_entity_poly.pdbx_seq_one_letter_code
_entity_poly.pdbx_strand_id
1 'polypeptide(L)'
;ESVPQILDDMYEYSKNSRAITHAQTGFPTVDRRLRRANLIIGDVVHPLLMPVVADARRGVITERDLHDVIRIIESYIFRRMICQIAANSMAKIFATAYSEMRKLRTADQSYADLLTYVLRRRDGGSGRFPTDADFRESFETRDAYHLRPVYRQYLFEVLENGDSKDNRDIADKIESGDLTIEHIMPQ
;
A
#
# COMPACT_ATOMS: atom_id res chain seq x y z
N GLU A 1 -8.67 30.63 -1.77
CA GLU A 1 -9.87 29.78 -1.88
C GLU A 1 -10.97 30.38 -1.01
N SER A 2 -12.23 30.32 -1.44
CA SER A 2 -13.37 30.71 -0.61
C SER A 2 -13.74 29.58 0.35
N VAL A 3 -14.41 29.89 1.47
CA VAL A 3 -14.85 28.86 2.44
C VAL A 3 -15.67 27.74 1.77
N PRO A 4 -16.60 28.01 0.84
CA PRO A 4 -17.30 26.95 0.10
C PRO A 4 -16.37 26.00 -0.67
N GLN A 5 -15.36 26.53 -1.36
CA GLN A 5 -14.42 25.70 -2.13
C GLN A 5 -13.64 24.74 -1.23
N ILE A 6 -13.20 25.21 -0.06
CA ILE A 6 -12.49 24.37 0.92
C ILE A 6 -13.40 23.24 1.43
N LEU A 7 -14.69 23.54 1.69
CA LEU A 7 -15.66 22.53 2.13
C LEU A 7 -15.93 21.48 1.05
N ASP A 8 -16.02 21.90 -0.21
CA ASP A 8 -16.17 20.99 -1.35
C ASP A 8 -14.95 20.07 -1.48
N ASP A 9 -13.74 20.60 -1.37
CA ASP A 9 -12.50 19.81 -1.40
C ASP A 9 -12.41 18.83 -0.23
N MET A 10 -12.76 19.26 0.98
CA MET A 10 -12.83 18.38 2.15
C MET A 10 -13.84 17.25 1.94
N TYR A 11 -15.00 17.55 1.36
CA TYR A 11 -16.02 16.55 1.05
C TYR A 11 -15.51 15.54 0.01
N GLU A 12 -14.87 16.00 -1.07
CA GLU A 12 -14.25 15.11 -2.06
C GLU A 12 -13.19 14.20 -1.44
N TYR A 13 -12.29 14.75 -0.62
CA TYR A 13 -11.27 13.94 0.04
C TYR A 13 -11.83 12.94 1.04
N SER A 14 -12.93 13.28 1.75
CA SER A 14 -13.61 12.33 2.62
C SER A 14 -14.16 11.12 1.84
N LYS A 15 -14.72 11.35 0.64
CA LYS A 15 -15.20 10.28 -0.24
C LYS A 15 -14.05 9.42 -0.75
N ASN A 16 -12.91 10.03 -1.10
CA ASN A 16 -11.72 9.29 -1.53
C ASN A 16 -11.13 8.46 -0.40
N SER A 17 -11.03 9.00 0.83
CA SER A 17 -10.57 8.27 2.01
C SER A 17 -11.45 7.04 2.27
N ARG A 18 -12.78 7.23 2.31
CA ARG A 18 -13.74 6.14 2.46
C ARG A 18 -13.57 5.08 1.37
N ALA A 19 -13.40 5.50 0.12
CA ALA A 19 -13.20 4.60 -1.00
C ALA A 19 -11.90 3.79 -0.90
N ILE A 20 -10.82 4.39 -0.38
CA ILE A 20 -9.56 3.70 -0.13
C ILE A 20 -9.73 2.67 0.98
N THR A 21 -10.28 3.08 2.13
CA THR A 21 -10.43 2.22 3.32
C THR A 21 -11.33 1.00 3.06
N HIS A 22 -12.40 1.17 2.28
CA HIS A 22 -13.33 0.08 1.97
C HIS A 22 -13.08 -0.60 0.62
N ALA A 23 -12.00 -0.26 -0.09
CA ALA A 23 -11.71 -0.80 -1.42
C ALA A 23 -12.91 -0.65 -2.39
N GLN A 24 -13.43 0.58 -2.48
CA GLN A 24 -14.58 1.00 -3.28
C GLN A 24 -14.24 2.24 -4.11
N THR A 25 -13.07 2.22 -4.75
CA THR A 25 -12.59 3.32 -5.61
C THR A 25 -13.41 3.44 -6.89
N GLY A 26 -14.07 2.36 -7.32
CA GLY A 26 -14.79 2.26 -8.59
C GLY A 26 -13.95 1.61 -9.69
N PHE A 27 -12.73 1.19 -9.36
CA PHE A 27 -11.77 0.54 -10.25
C PHE A 27 -11.56 -0.90 -9.77
N PRO A 28 -12.14 -1.92 -10.43
CA PRO A 28 -12.14 -3.30 -9.91
C PRO A 28 -10.75 -3.89 -9.65
N THR A 29 -9.75 -3.53 -10.46
CA THR A 29 -8.38 -4.04 -10.27
C THR A 29 -7.69 -3.41 -9.07
N VAL A 30 -7.93 -2.11 -8.86
CA VAL A 30 -7.45 -1.34 -7.71
C VAL A 30 -8.13 -1.81 -6.43
N ASP A 31 -9.45 -1.97 -6.46
CA ASP A 31 -10.26 -2.41 -5.32
C ASP A 31 -9.84 -3.81 -4.86
N ARG A 32 -9.57 -4.72 -5.79
CA ARG A 32 -9.02 -6.04 -5.45
C ARG A 32 -7.71 -5.94 -4.67
N ARG A 33 -6.80 -5.07 -5.11
CA ARG A 33 -5.51 -4.89 -4.44
C ARG A 33 -5.68 -4.21 -3.07
N LEU A 34 -6.55 -3.21 -2.96
CA LEU A 34 -6.80 -2.49 -1.72
C LEU A 34 -7.36 -3.39 -0.62
N ARG A 35 -8.24 -4.35 -0.93
CA ARG A 35 -8.76 -5.30 0.08
C ARG A 35 -7.63 -5.97 0.86
N ARG A 36 -6.61 -6.44 0.15
CA ARG A 36 -5.41 -7.04 0.77
C ARG A 36 -4.47 -6.00 1.35
N ALA A 37 -4.14 -4.95 0.60
CA ALA A 37 -3.16 -3.96 1.03
C ALA A 37 -3.59 -3.23 2.31
N ASN A 38 -4.90 -3.01 2.51
CA ASN A 38 -5.46 -2.36 3.69
C ASN A 38 -5.19 -3.10 5.00
N LEU A 39 -4.84 -4.39 4.95
CA LEU A 39 -4.37 -5.13 6.13
C LEU A 39 -3.08 -4.51 6.72
N ILE A 40 -2.25 -3.87 5.90
CA ILE A 40 -0.90 -3.45 6.32
C ILE A 40 -0.58 -1.96 6.10
N ILE A 41 -1.22 -1.28 5.14
CA ILE A 41 -0.81 0.07 4.77
C ILE A 41 -1.29 1.14 5.77
N GLY A 42 -2.44 0.93 6.43
CA GLY A 42 -3.04 1.84 7.42
C GLY A 42 -3.31 3.27 6.89
N ASP A 43 -3.66 4.19 7.78
CA ASP A 43 -4.09 5.55 7.37
C ASP A 43 -2.92 6.48 6.98
N VAL A 44 -1.68 6.06 7.25
CA VAL A 44 -0.48 6.87 6.99
C VAL A 44 -0.30 7.20 5.50
N VAL A 45 -0.93 6.43 4.61
CA VAL A 45 -0.85 6.59 3.16
C VAL A 45 -1.93 7.52 2.59
N HIS A 46 -2.99 7.83 3.35
CA HIS A 46 -4.12 8.64 2.85
C HIS A 46 -3.70 10.00 2.32
N PRO A 47 -2.76 10.75 2.93
CA PRO A 47 -2.31 12.03 2.37
C PRO A 47 -1.79 11.93 0.92
N LEU A 48 -1.21 10.78 0.55
CA LEU A 48 -0.81 10.49 -0.83
C LEU A 48 -1.97 9.92 -1.64
N LEU A 49 -2.66 8.90 -1.15
CA LEU A 49 -3.64 8.16 -1.95
C LEU A 49 -4.92 8.93 -2.24
N MET A 50 -5.39 9.77 -1.32
CA MET A 50 -6.61 10.57 -1.53
C MET A 50 -6.56 11.44 -2.79
N PRO A 51 -5.52 12.29 -3.01
CA PRO A 51 -5.40 13.05 -4.24
C PRO A 51 -5.07 12.20 -5.47
N VAL A 52 -4.33 11.10 -5.30
CA VAL A 52 -4.03 10.18 -6.42
C VAL A 52 -5.29 9.47 -6.94
N VAL A 53 -6.19 9.04 -6.05
CA VAL A 53 -7.51 8.50 -6.42
C VAL A 53 -8.37 9.57 -7.07
N ALA A 54 -8.35 10.81 -6.56
CA ALA A 54 -9.06 11.93 -7.18
C ALA A 54 -8.59 12.17 -8.63
N ASP A 55 -7.27 12.12 -8.86
CA ASP A 55 -6.66 12.26 -10.18
C ASP A 55 -7.05 11.11 -11.12
N ALA A 56 -7.08 9.87 -10.63
CA ALA A 56 -7.57 8.74 -11.43
C ALA A 56 -9.04 8.90 -11.83
N ARG A 57 -9.91 9.32 -10.91
CA ARG A 57 -11.33 9.60 -11.19
C ARG A 57 -11.53 10.73 -12.21
N ARG A 58 -10.62 11.71 -12.23
CA ARG A 58 -10.59 12.80 -13.22
C ARG A 58 -9.92 12.43 -14.55
N GLY A 59 -9.42 11.20 -14.70
CA GLY A 59 -8.72 10.75 -15.91
C GLY A 59 -7.30 11.33 -16.06
N VAL A 60 -6.73 11.91 -15.00
CA VAL A 60 -5.37 12.47 -14.99
C VAL A 60 -4.30 11.37 -15.01
N ILE A 61 -4.64 10.19 -14.46
CA ILE A 61 -3.87 8.95 -14.54
C ILE A 61 -4.82 7.80 -14.86
N THR A 62 -4.27 6.67 -15.34
CA THR A 62 -5.07 5.49 -15.66
C THR A 62 -5.34 4.63 -14.41
N GLU A 63 -6.34 3.74 -14.49
CA GLU A 63 -6.57 2.70 -13.45
C GLU A 63 -5.30 1.87 -13.20
N ARG A 64 -4.57 1.54 -14.27
CA ARG A 64 -3.32 0.77 -14.18
C ARG A 64 -2.25 1.52 -13.40
N ASP A 65 -2.09 2.82 -13.65
CA ASP A 65 -1.12 3.65 -12.94
C ASP A 65 -1.47 3.79 -11.45
N LEU A 66 -2.76 3.97 -11.12
CA LEU A 66 -3.24 3.93 -9.73
C LEU A 66 -2.97 2.58 -9.05
N HIS A 67 -3.24 1.47 -9.75
CA HIS A 67 -2.93 0.12 -9.26
C HIS A 67 -1.44 -0.04 -8.96
N ASP A 68 -0.57 0.43 -9.87
CA ASP A 68 0.89 0.32 -9.73
C ASP A 68 1.43 1.23 -8.61
N VAL A 69 0.83 2.41 -8.39
CA VAL A 69 1.10 3.24 -7.19
C VAL A 69 0.81 2.47 -5.91
N ILE A 70 -0.37 1.85 -5.79
CA ILE A 70 -0.75 1.09 -4.58
C ILE A 70 0.17 -0.12 -4.40
N ARG A 71 0.54 -0.80 -5.49
CA ARG A 71 1.53 -1.88 -5.48
C ARG A 71 2.88 -1.46 -4.91
N ILE A 72 3.37 -0.28 -5.29
CA ILE A 72 4.64 0.27 -4.78
C ILE A 72 4.54 0.56 -3.27
N ILE A 73 3.43 1.17 -2.83
CA ILE A 73 3.17 1.48 -1.41
C ILE A 73 3.10 0.19 -0.58
N GLU A 74 2.32 -0.78 -1.03
CA GLU A 74 2.17 -2.11 -0.40
C GLU A 74 3.54 -2.78 -0.26
N SER A 75 4.31 -2.85 -1.35
CA SER A 75 5.66 -3.43 -1.34
C SER A 75 6.60 -2.67 -0.40
N TYR A 76 6.55 -1.34 -0.40
CA TYR A 76 7.41 -0.52 0.47
C TYR A 76 7.15 -0.79 1.94
N ILE A 77 5.87 -0.77 2.35
CA ILE A 77 5.46 -0.97 3.74
C ILE A 77 5.77 -2.40 4.18
N PHE A 78 5.43 -3.39 3.35
CA PHE A 78 5.68 -4.79 3.68
C PHE A 78 7.17 -5.10 3.81
N ARG A 79 8.00 -4.62 2.87
CA ARG A 79 9.46 -4.78 2.94
C ARG A 79 10.03 -4.14 4.20
N ARG A 80 9.59 -2.94 4.55
CA ARG A 80 10.05 -2.26 5.77
C ARG A 80 9.67 -3.03 7.03
N MET A 81 8.48 -3.65 7.06
CA MET A 81 8.04 -4.48 8.17
C MET A 81 8.93 -5.73 8.32
N ILE A 82 9.20 -6.44 7.23
CA ILE A 82 10.07 -7.64 7.23
C ILE A 82 11.52 -7.27 7.60
N CYS A 83 12.07 -6.20 7.02
CA CYS A 83 13.41 -5.70 7.32
C CYS A 83 13.50 -4.91 8.64
N GLN A 84 12.44 -4.87 9.45
CA GLN A 84 12.40 -4.22 10.77
C GLN A 84 12.78 -2.72 10.76
N ILE A 85 12.45 -2.01 9.68
CA ILE A 85 12.73 -0.57 9.55
C ILE A 85 11.58 0.23 10.17
N ALA A 86 11.90 1.01 11.20
CA ALA A 86 10.93 1.79 11.98
C ALA A 86 10.04 2.71 11.12
N ALA A 87 8.74 2.72 11.38
CA ALA A 87 7.69 3.42 10.64
C ALA A 87 7.75 4.97 10.68
N ASN A 88 8.55 5.56 11.57
CA ASN A 88 8.49 6.98 11.94
C ASN A 88 8.62 7.95 10.77
N SER A 89 9.37 7.58 9.73
CA SER A 89 9.54 8.43 8.54
C SER A 89 8.35 8.42 7.58
N MET A 90 7.46 7.42 7.66
CA MET A 90 6.41 7.20 6.66
C MET A 90 5.39 8.33 6.61
N ALA A 91 4.96 8.85 7.76
CA ALA A 91 3.98 9.94 7.82
C ALA A 91 4.46 11.17 7.03
N LYS A 92 5.71 11.59 7.24
CA LYS A 92 6.29 12.73 6.51
C LYS A 92 6.47 12.41 5.02
N ILE A 93 6.90 11.19 4.69
CA ILE A 93 7.10 10.76 3.31
C ILE A 93 5.79 10.84 2.54
N PHE A 94 4.72 10.21 3.02
CA PHE A 94 3.44 10.17 2.31
C PHE A 94 2.73 11.53 2.31
N ALA A 95 2.85 12.33 3.38
CA ALA A 95 2.31 13.69 3.41
C ALA A 95 2.94 14.63 2.37
N THR A 96 4.19 14.39 1.96
CA THR A 96 4.90 15.25 1.01
C THR A 96 4.95 14.68 -0.41
N ALA A 97 4.86 13.35 -0.55
CA ALA A 97 5.04 12.63 -1.81
C ALA A 97 4.18 13.16 -2.96
N TYR A 98 2.88 13.39 -2.74
CA TYR A 98 2.00 13.90 -3.81
C TYR A 98 2.48 15.25 -4.36
N SER A 99 2.84 16.17 -3.46
CA SER A 99 3.33 17.50 -3.86
C SER A 99 4.69 17.43 -4.58
N GLU A 100 5.58 16.51 -4.18
CA GLU A 100 6.86 16.27 -4.84
C GLU A 100 6.65 15.69 -6.25
N MET A 101 5.79 14.66 -6.37
CA MET A 101 5.45 14.04 -7.65
C MET A 101 4.84 15.06 -8.61
N ARG A 102 3.89 15.88 -8.16
CA ARG A 102 3.27 16.94 -8.97
C ARG A 102 4.28 17.96 -9.51
N LYS A 103 5.30 18.33 -8.72
CA LYS A 103 6.37 19.25 -9.14
C LYS A 103 7.32 18.63 -10.16
N LEU A 104 7.55 17.33 -10.05
CA LEU A 104 8.48 16.59 -10.92
C LEU A 104 7.83 16.14 -12.23
N ARG A 105 6.49 16.02 -12.27
CA ARG A 105 5.76 15.43 -13.38
C ARG A 105 5.94 16.23 -14.68
N THR A 106 6.36 15.51 -15.72
CA THR A 106 6.27 15.92 -17.14
C THR A 106 5.11 15.18 -17.84
N ALA A 107 4.75 15.60 -19.06
CA ALA A 107 3.49 15.20 -19.72
C ALA A 107 3.24 13.68 -19.81
N ASP A 108 4.28 12.85 -19.85
CA ASP A 108 4.18 11.40 -20.10
C ASP A 108 4.60 10.53 -18.91
N GLN A 109 4.91 11.12 -17.75
CA GLN A 109 5.37 10.35 -16.59
C GLN A 109 4.20 9.79 -15.79
N SER A 110 4.26 8.47 -15.54
CA SER A 110 3.35 7.75 -14.66
C SER A 110 3.56 8.16 -13.20
N TYR A 111 2.50 8.10 -12.40
CA TYR A 111 2.62 8.31 -10.96
C TYR A 111 3.41 7.19 -10.30
N ALA A 112 3.34 5.96 -10.81
CA ALA A 112 4.16 4.85 -10.35
C ALA A 112 5.67 5.13 -10.46
N ASP A 113 6.14 5.64 -11.61
CA ASP A 113 7.56 5.97 -11.80
C ASP A 113 8.00 7.12 -10.91
N LEU A 114 7.18 8.17 -10.81
CA LEU A 114 7.45 9.33 -9.95
C LEU A 114 7.51 8.94 -8.48
N LEU A 115 6.58 8.09 -8.02
CA LEU A 115 6.58 7.60 -6.64
C LEU A 115 7.83 6.75 -6.37
N THR A 116 8.20 5.86 -7.29
CA THR A 116 9.42 5.05 -7.18
C THR A 116 10.63 5.95 -7.03
N TYR A 117 10.76 6.99 -7.87
CA TYR A 117 11.84 7.96 -7.77
C TYR A 117 11.83 8.71 -6.42
N VAL A 118 10.67 9.20 -5.96
CA VAL A 118 10.53 9.90 -4.67
C VAL A 118 10.94 9.03 -3.49
N LEU A 119 10.62 7.73 -3.51
CA LEU A 119 11.01 6.79 -2.46
C LEU A 119 12.51 6.48 -2.52
N ARG A 120 13.06 6.21 -3.71
CA ARG A 120 14.48 5.85 -3.90
C ARG A 120 15.44 6.99 -3.56
N ARG A 121 15.03 8.25 -3.69
CA ARG A 121 15.81 9.41 -3.21
C ARG A 121 16.09 9.41 -1.71
N ARG A 122 15.40 8.56 -0.94
CA ARG A 122 15.52 8.44 0.52
C ARG A 122 16.41 7.27 0.93
N ASP A 123 16.97 6.55 -0.04
CA ASP A 123 17.94 5.51 0.20
C ASP A 123 19.17 6.07 0.95
N GLY A 124 19.73 5.26 1.85
CA GLY A 124 20.78 5.68 2.79
C GLY A 124 20.26 6.37 4.07
N GLY A 125 18.96 6.67 4.17
CA GLY A 125 18.35 7.24 5.37
C GLY A 125 17.27 6.37 6.01
N SER A 126 16.60 6.91 7.04
CA SER A 126 15.48 6.25 7.74
C SER A 126 14.22 6.09 6.87
N GLY A 127 14.21 6.66 5.67
CA GLY A 127 13.15 6.52 4.67
C GLY A 127 13.51 5.57 3.52
N ARG A 128 14.58 4.79 3.63
CA ARG A 128 15.05 3.92 2.55
C ARG A 128 14.01 2.88 2.12
N PHE A 129 14.02 2.55 0.84
CA PHE A 129 13.25 1.43 0.29
C PHE A 129 14.13 0.17 0.32
N PRO A 130 13.79 -0.89 1.08
CA PRO A 130 14.62 -2.09 1.16
C PRO A 130 14.82 -2.76 -0.21
N THR A 131 16.06 -3.10 -0.52
CA THR A 131 16.40 -3.80 -1.75
C THR A 131 15.92 -5.26 -1.71
N ASP A 132 15.98 -5.94 -2.85
CA ASP A 132 15.66 -7.38 -2.90
C ASP A 132 16.61 -8.21 -2.03
N ALA A 133 17.88 -7.80 -1.94
CA ALA A 133 18.86 -8.46 -1.08
C ALA A 133 18.51 -8.27 0.41
N ASP A 134 18.26 -7.02 0.84
CA ASP A 134 17.83 -6.73 2.22
C ASP A 134 16.58 -7.55 2.60
N PHE A 135 15.61 -7.57 1.69
CA PHE A 135 14.34 -8.26 1.91
C PHE A 135 14.54 -9.77 1.98
N ARG A 136 15.30 -10.38 1.07
CA ARG A 136 15.54 -11.82 1.06
C ARG A 136 16.20 -12.29 2.36
N GLU A 137 17.30 -11.66 2.74
CA GLU A 137 18.04 -11.99 3.96
C GLU A 137 17.14 -11.87 5.21
N SER A 138 16.35 -10.78 5.28
CA SER A 138 15.43 -10.57 6.38
C SER A 138 14.29 -11.58 6.37
N PHE A 139 13.73 -11.90 5.20
CA PHE A 139 12.57 -12.77 5.06
C PHE A 139 12.89 -14.22 5.41
N GLU A 140 14.08 -14.70 5.05
CA GLU A 140 14.56 -16.06 5.36
C GLU A 140 14.78 -16.28 6.87
N THR A 141 15.08 -15.21 7.61
CA THR A 141 15.41 -15.28 9.05
C THR A 141 14.31 -14.71 9.96
N ARG A 142 13.27 -14.10 9.38
CA ARG A 142 12.19 -13.49 10.14
C ARG A 142 11.37 -14.56 10.84
N ASP A 143 11.13 -14.36 12.14
CA ASP A 143 10.10 -15.09 12.86
C ASP A 143 8.70 -14.62 12.38
N ALA A 144 8.26 -15.20 11.26
CA ALA A 144 6.97 -14.91 10.65
C ALA A 144 5.80 -15.35 11.55
N TYR A 145 6.03 -16.35 12.40
CA TYR A 145 5.01 -16.93 13.26
C TYR A 145 4.56 -15.95 14.35
N HIS A 146 5.50 -15.24 14.96
CA HIS A 146 5.23 -14.24 16.00
C HIS A 146 5.00 -12.81 15.46
N LEU A 147 4.79 -12.64 14.14
CA LEU A 147 4.32 -11.36 13.60
C LEU A 147 2.95 -11.00 14.20
N ARG A 148 2.66 -9.69 14.26
CA ARG A 148 1.32 -9.22 14.66
C ARG A 148 0.28 -9.91 13.75
N PRO A 149 -0.88 -10.35 14.27
CA PRO A 149 -1.83 -11.17 13.53
C PRO A 149 -2.17 -10.65 12.14
N VAL A 150 -2.39 -9.34 12.00
CA VAL A 150 -2.72 -8.70 10.71
C VAL A 150 -1.62 -8.83 9.65
N TYR A 151 -0.34 -8.73 10.04
CA TYR A 151 0.78 -8.91 9.12
C TYR A 151 0.95 -10.36 8.71
N ARG A 152 0.63 -11.29 9.63
CA ARG A 152 0.66 -12.73 9.37
C ARG A 152 -0.47 -13.16 8.44
N GLN A 153 -1.69 -12.64 8.64
CA GLN A 153 -2.82 -12.83 7.72
C GLN A 153 -2.48 -12.30 6.33
N TYR A 154 -1.96 -11.08 6.23
CA TYR A 154 -1.49 -10.51 4.97
C TYR A 154 -0.44 -11.40 4.28
N LEU A 155 0.55 -11.91 5.03
CA LEU A 155 1.58 -12.78 4.49
C LEU A 155 0.97 -14.06 3.88
N PHE A 156 0.07 -14.74 4.58
CA PHE A 156 -0.58 -15.95 4.07
C PHE A 156 -1.49 -15.67 2.88
N GLU A 157 -2.25 -14.58 2.92
CA GLU A 157 -3.06 -14.11 1.79
C GLU A 157 -2.20 -13.89 0.54
N VAL A 158 -1.03 -13.27 0.67
CA VAL A 158 -0.09 -13.10 -0.46
C VAL A 158 0.51 -14.43 -0.94
N LEU A 159 0.89 -15.32 -0.02
CA LEU A 159 1.51 -16.60 -0.38
C LEU A 159 0.53 -17.55 -1.09
N GLU A 160 -0.72 -17.59 -0.65
CA GLU A 160 -1.74 -18.48 -1.21
C GLU A 160 -2.35 -17.93 -2.50
N ASN A 161 -2.69 -16.63 -2.52
CA ASN A 161 -3.38 -16.06 -3.68
C ASN A 161 -2.45 -15.38 -4.66
N GLY A 162 -1.31 -14.81 -4.22
CA GLY A 162 -0.36 -14.12 -5.09
C GLY A 162 -1.00 -13.23 -6.15
N ASP A 163 -0.78 -13.57 -7.42
CA ASP A 163 -1.43 -13.02 -8.62
C ASP A 163 -2.41 -14.01 -9.29
N SER A 164 -2.80 -15.08 -8.58
CA SER A 164 -3.74 -16.10 -9.03
C SER A 164 -5.12 -15.49 -9.34
N LYS A 165 -5.78 -16.04 -10.36
CA LYS A 165 -7.19 -15.75 -10.63
C LYS A 165 -8.12 -16.56 -9.71
N ASP A 166 -7.62 -17.66 -9.15
CA ASP A 166 -8.31 -18.45 -8.14
C ASP A 166 -8.09 -17.75 -6.80
N ASN A 167 -9.08 -16.94 -6.41
CA ASN A 167 -8.98 -16.07 -5.25
C ASN A 167 -9.70 -16.75 -4.08
N ARG A 168 -8.93 -17.35 -3.18
CA ARG A 168 -9.46 -17.92 -1.95
C ARG A 168 -9.43 -16.84 -0.90
N ASP A 169 -10.54 -16.58 -0.22
CA ASP A 169 -10.58 -15.59 0.84
C ASP A 169 -9.84 -16.13 2.08
N ILE A 170 -8.51 -15.97 2.16
CA ILE A 170 -7.70 -16.63 3.20
C ILE A 170 -7.66 -15.76 4.46
N ALA A 171 -7.45 -14.45 4.30
CA ALA A 171 -7.41 -13.52 5.42
C ALA A 171 -8.70 -13.57 6.27
N ASP A 172 -9.87 -13.43 5.63
CA ASP A 172 -11.15 -13.38 6.35
C ASP A 172 -11.51 -14.76 6.94
N LYS A 173 -11.12 -15.86 6.28
CA LYS A 173 -11.31 -17.23 6.80
C LYS A 173 -10.42 -17.54 8.00
N ILE A 174 -9.21 -17.00 8.06
CA ILE A 174 -8.36 -17.11 9.26
C ILE A 174 -8.95 -16.27 10.39
N GLU A 175 -9.46 -15.07 10.10
CA GLU A 175 -10.08 -14.20 11.11
C GLU A 175 -11.37 -14.80 11.70
N SER A 176 -12.22 -15.38 10.85
CA SER A 176 -13.47 -16.04 11.26
C SER A 176 -13.26 -17.41 11.92
N GLY A 177 -12.06 -18.00 11.80
CA GLY A 177 -11.72 -19.31 12.34
C GLY A 177 -12.10 -20.49 11.45
N ASP A 178 -12.59 -20.25 10.23
CA ASP A 178 -12.89 -21.26 9.23
C ASP A 178 -11.63 -21.96 8.69
N LEU A 179 -10.47 -21.29 8.78
CA LEU A 179 -9.15 -21.87 8.50
C LEU A 179 -8.28 -21.86 9.75
N THR A 180 -7.71 -23.01 10.07
CA THR A 180 -6.75 -23.18 11.17
C THR A 180 -5.33 -23.32 10.64
N ILE A 181 -4.37 -22.71 11.33
CA ILE A 181 -2.94 -22.89 11.03
C ILE A 181 -2.46 -24.13 11.77
N GLU A 182 -2.14 -25.20 11.04
CA GLU A 182 -1.59 -26.43 11.60
C GLU A 182 -0.07 -26.32 11.80
N HIS A 183 0.41 -26.77 12.97
CA HIS A 183 1.84 -26.84 13.28
C HIS A 183 2.40 -28.20 12.86
N ILE A 184 3.19 -28.23 11.78
CA ILE A 184 4.00 -29.40 11.45
C ILE A 184 5.28 -29.31 12.28
N MET A 185 5.38 -30.11 13.34
CA MET A 185 6.60 -30.21 14.15
C MET A 185 7.72 -30.84 13.31
N PRO A 186 8.94 -30.28 13.30
CA PRO A 186 10.08 -30.95 12.69
C PRO A 186 10.35 -32.26 13.44
N GLN A 187 10.49 -33.36 12.70
CA GLN A 187 10.94 -34.65 13.24
C GLN A 187 12.45 -34.63 13.50
#